data_AF-A0A7V4JRX8-F1
#
_entry.id   AF-A0A7V4JRX8-F1
#
_cell.length_a   1.000
_cell.length_b   1.000
_cell.length_c   1.000
_cell.angle_alpha   90.00
_cell.angle_beta   90.00
_cell.angle_gamma   90.00
#
_symmetry.space_group_name_H-M   'P 1'
#
loop_
_entity.id
_entity.type
_entity.pdbx_description
1 polymer ?
#
loop_
_entity_poly.entity_id
_entity_poly.type
_entity_poly.pdbx_seq_one_letter_code
_entity_poly.pdbx_strand_id
1 'polypeptide(L)'
;MTQKTVGYVRLQWTCPNCGAKNPGPQKTCSGCGAAQPADVEFEQAAQEELVQDEAEIQRARSGSDVHCAYCGARNPAGAEVCTQCGANLAEAAARAAGKVLGAHRAEPVPDVACPSCGAMNPATALKCSRCGASMAQPSPIMLPATSAAGRGCSPIAIIGGIVAIGVIAALIFMLTRTSDVVGKVQGVAWMRSVAIEALGPANYQTWRDQVPRDAQIGRCVDRVRSTSQQRTANSREVCGTPYTKDTGSGYGEVVQDCVYEVYDEWCDYTVMEWQRVDALVLQGVDLSPRWP
;
A
#
# COMPACT_ATOMS: atom_id res chain seq x y z
N MET A 1 0.99 -8.76 -11.08
CA MET A 1 1.50 -7.65 -11.91
C MET A 1 2.85 -8.08 -12.44
N THR A 2 3.17 -7.72 -13.67
CA THR A 2 4.44 -8.08 -14.31
C THR A 2 5.43 -6.97 -14.02
N GLN A 3 6.53 -7.31 -13.34
CA GLN A 3 7.59 -6.36 -13.02
C GLN A 3 8.44 -6.09 -14.26
N LYS A 4 8.66 -4.81 -14.57
CA LYS A 4 9.55 -4.36 -15.65
C LYS A 4 10.64 -3.46 -15.08
N THR A 5 11.87 -3.71 -15.47
CA THR A 5 13.01 -2.84 -15.17
C THR A 5 12.95 -1.61 -16.08
N VAL A 6 12.88 -0.43 -15.48
CA VAL A 6 12.99 0.87 -16.17
C VAL A 6 14.47 1.22 -16.39
N GLY A 7 15.32 0.91 -15.42
CA GLY A 7 16.77 1.14 -15.49
C GLY A 7 17.43 0.99 -14.13
N TYR A 8 18.62 1.57 -13.98
CA TYR A 8 19.38 1.55 -12.73
C TYR A 8 19.76 2.97 -12.33
N VAL A 9 19.88 3.22 -11.04
CA VAL A 9 20.28 4.50 -10.45
C VAL A 9 21.45 4.29 -9.49
N ARG A 10 22.27 5.31 -9.28
CA ARG A 10 23.27 5.29 -8.21
C ARG A 10 22.59 5.61 -6.89
N LEU A 11 22.72 4.72 -5.92
CA LEU A 11 22.30 5.02 -4.55
C LEU A 11 23.36 5.86 -3.85
N GLN A 12 23.10 6.24 -2.61
CA GLN A 12 24.06 6.89 -1.73
C GLN A 12 24.13 6.16 -0.39
N TRP A 13 25.19 6.40 0.38
CA TRP A 13 25.29 5.97 1.77
C TRP A 13 25.90 7.08 2.62
N THR A 14 25.44 7.17 3.85
CA THR A 14 25.91 8.16 4.82
C THR A 14 26.98 7.52 5.70
N CYS A 15 28.18 8.12 5.73
CA CYS A 15 29.27 7.59 6.55
C CYS A 15 28.97 7.79 8.04
N PRO A 16 28.90 6.74 8.86
CA PRO A 16 28.58 6.90 10.28
C PRO A 16 29.70 7.58 11.08
N ASN A 17 30.93 7.61 10.56
CA ASN A 17 32.08 8.22 11.25
C ASN A 17 32.13 9.75 11.11
N CYS A 18 31.70 10.30 9.97
CA CYS A 18 31.79 11.75 9.71
C CYS A 18 30.52 12.39 9.13
N GLY A 19 29.46 11.61 8.94
CA GLY A 19 28.20 12.06 8.36
C GLY A 19 28.25 12.35 6.85
N ALA A 20 29.40 12.28 6.18
CA ALA A 20 29.47 12.59 4.75
C ALA A 20 28.67 11.58 3.92
N LYS A 21 27.87 12.09 2.97
CA LYS A 21 27.19 11.28 1.94
C LYS A 21 28.18 10.88 0.86
N ASN A 22 28.09 9.64 0.39
CA ASN A 22 28.97 9.07 -0.62
C ASN A 22 28.15 8.32 -1.67
N PRO A 23 28.62 8.21 -2.91
CA PRO A 23 27.99 7.35 -3.91
C PRO A 23 27.99 5.89 -3.44
N GLY A 24 26.88 5.20 -3.68
CA GLY A 24 26.67 3.79 -3.35
C GLY A 24 27.79 2.86 -3.82
N PRO A 25 28.27 2.97 -5.07
CA PRO A 25 29.34 2.10 -5.59
C PRO A 25 30.72 2.35 -4.94
N GLN A 26 30.88 3.47 -4.22
CA GLN A 26 32.12 3.85 -3.56
C GLN A 26 32.25 3.11 -2.21
N LYS A 27 33.42 2.49 -1.99
CA LYS A 27 33.70 1.62 -0.83
C LYS A 27 34.42 2.34 0.31
N THR A 28 34.83 3.58 0.11
CA THR A 28 35.54 4.42 1.07
C THR A 28 34.88 5.78 1.15
N CYS A 29 34.92 6.41 2.31
CA CYS A 29 34.33 7.72 2.51
C CYS A 29 35.20 8.81 1.86
N SER A 30 34.60 9.65 1.01
CA SER A 30 35.23 10.82 0.39
C SER A 30 35.49 11.98 1.37
N GLY A 31 34.98 11.89 2.60
CA GLY A 31 35.17 12.88 3.67
C GLY A 31 36.32 12.54 4.61
N CYS A 32 36.31 11.34 5.20
CA CYS A 32 37.30 10.94 6.21
C CYS A 32 38.19 9.75 5.81
N GLY A 33 38.00 9.17 4.61
CA GLY A 33 38.78 8.02 4.15
C GLY A 33 38.40 6.67 4.77
N ALA A 34 37.50 6.64 5.75
CA ALA A 34 37.05 5.40 6.38
C ALA A 34 36.43 4.44 5.37
N ALA A 35 36.69 3.14 5.53
CA ALA A 35 36.02 2.10 4.74
C ALA A 35 34.51 2.11 5.01
N GLN A 36 33.73 1.75 4.00
CA GLN A 36 32.29 1.58 4.13
C GLN A 36 31.99 0.42 5.09
N PRO A 37 31.21 0.65 6.17
CA PRO A 37 30.80 -0.42 7.07
C PRO A 37 29.93 -1.48 6.38
N ALA A 38 29.96 -2.71 6.90
CA ALA A 38 29.20 -3.81 6.30
C ALA A 38 27.68 -3.63 6.43
N ASP A 39 27.24 -2.98 7.51
CA ASP A 39 25.85 -2.76 7.90
C ASP A 39 25.27 -1.42 7.45
N VAL A 40 26.04 -0.58 6.74
CA VAL A 40 25.49 0.69 6.24
C VAL A 40 24.42 0.41 5.19
N GLU A 41 23.27 1.05 5.36
CA GLU A 41 22.16 0.98 4.41
C GLU A 41 22.42 1.93 3.23
N PHE A 42 21.94 1.53 2.04
CA PHE A 42 21.87 2.45 0.92
C PHE A 42 20.58 3.25 0.95
N GLU A 43 20.67 4.49 0.49
CA GLU A 43 19.59 5.46 0.47
C GLU A 43 19.41 5.98 -0.97
N GLN A 44 18.21 6.42 -1.30
CA GLN A 44 17.97 7.14 -2.56
C GLN A 44 18.61 8.53 -2.50
N ALA A 45 19.13 9.00 -3.64
CA ALA A 45 19.52 10.39 -3.81
C ALA A 45 18.28 11.32 -3.73
N ALA A 46 18.51 12.64 -3.58
CA ALA A 46 17.42 13.61 -3.59
C ALA A 46 16.69 13.61 -4.95
N GLN A 47 17.46 13.51 -6.03
CA GLN A 47 17.03 13.29 -7.40
C GLN A 47 17.87 12.13 -7.96
N GLU A 48 17.24 11.26 -8.73
CA GLU A 48 17.83 10.06 -9.31
C GLU A 48 17.84 10.16 -10.83
N GLU A 49 19.02 10.00 -11.41
CA GLU A 49 19.19 9.90 -12.85
C GLU A 49 19.49 8.45 -13.24
N LEU A 50 18.86 7.99 -14.33
CA LEU A 50 19.12 6.67 -14.86
C LEU A 50 20.55 6.59 -15.40
N VAL A 51 21.29 5.60 -14.91
CA VAL A 51 22.65 5.28 -15.34
C VAL A 51 22.62 4.92 -16.83
N GLN A 52 23.48 5.57 -17.60
CA GLN A 52 23.66 5.32 -19.04
C GLN A 52 24.93 4.50 -19.34
N ASP A 53 25.83 4.39 -18.37
CA ASP A 53 27.09 3.65 -18.54
C ASP A 53 26.84 2.14 -18.45
N GLU A 54 27.21 1.41 -19.52
CA GLU A 54 26.94 -0.02 -19.61
C GLU A 54 27.72 -0.83 -18.56
N ALA A 55 28.94 -0.42 -18.20
CA ALA A 55 29.71 -1.13 -17.18
C ALA A 55 29.07 -0.99 -15.79
N GLU A 56 28.53 0.18 -15.47
CA GLU A 56 27.76 0.38 -14.26
C GLU A 56 26.43 -0.40 -14.26
N ILE A 57 25.72 -0.45 -15.41
CA ILE A 57 24.51 -1.26 -15.55
C ILE A 57 24.81 -2.75 -15.32
N GLN A 58 25.88 -3.27 -15.93
CA GLN A 58 26.30 -4.66 -15.72
C GLN A 58 26.70 -4.92 -14.27
N ARG A 59 27.37 -3.96 -13.62
CA ARG A 59 27.69 -4.05 -12.19
C ARG A 59 26.44 -4.05 -11.32
N ALA A 60 25.43 -3.26 -11.65
CA ALA A 60 24.15 -3.27 -10.95
C ALA A 60 23.41 -4.61 -11.12
N ARG A 61 23.45 -5.19 -12.33
CA ARG A 61 22.86 -6.51 -12.66
C ARG A 61 23.57 -7.69 -12.02
N SER A 62 24.85 -7.56 -11.70
CA SER A 62 25.67 -8.64 -11.14
C SER A 62 25.20 -9.10 -9.75
N GLY A 63 24.30 -8.34 -9.11
CA GLY A 63 23.74 -8.65 -7.80
C GLY A 63 24.52 -8.01 -6.66
N SER A 64 24.29 -8.51 -5.43
CA SER A 64 24.89 -7.95 -4.22
C SER A 64 26.41 -8.04 -4.19
N ASP A 65 27.05 -6.94 -3.83
CA ASP A 65 28.46 -6.98 -3.45
C ASP A 65 28.66 -7.86 -2.21
N VAL A 66 29.86 -8.41 -2.05
CA VAL A 66 30.22 -9.32 -0.95
C VAL A 66 31.24 -8.66 -0.01
N HIS A 67 31.19 -8.99 1.28
CA HIS A 67 32.21 -8.59 2.25
C HIS A 67 33.19 -9.73 2.50
N CYS A 68 34.48 -9.43 2.35
CA CYS A 68 35.55 -10.39 2.63
C CYS A 68 35.51 -10.78 4.11
N ALA A 69 35.40 -12.09 4.39
CA ALA A 69 35.38 -12.61 5.76
C ALA A 69 36.69 -12.33 6.54
N TYR A 70 37.81 -12.15 5.83
CA TYR A 70 39.12 -11.93 6.45
C TYR A 70 39.38 -10.47 6.84
N CYS A 71 39.14 -9.52 5.92
CA CYS A 71 39.45 -8.10 6.14
C CYS A 71 38.25 -7.16 6.12
N GLY A 72 37.03 -7.68 5.92
CA GLY A 72 35.79 -6.88 5.85
C GLY A 72 35.61 -6.07 4.57
N ALA A 73 36.62 -6.01 3.68
CA ALA A 73 36.56 -5.22 2.46
C ALA A 73 35.41 -5.66 1.54
N ARG A 74 34.68 -4.66 1.03
CA ARG A 74 33.59 -4.88 0.08
C ARG A 74 34.16 -5.17 -1.32
N ASN A 75 33.64 -6.20 -1.98
CA ASN A 75 34.05 -6.61 -3.32
C ASN A 75 32.82 -6.76 -4.22
N PRO A 76 32.97 -6.56 -5.56
CA PRO A 76 31.87 -6.76 -6.48
C PRO A 76 31.32 -8.19 -6.41
N ALA A 77 30.04 -8.35 -6.73
CA ALA A 77 29.45 -9.67 -6.93
C ALA A 77 30.28 -10.51 -7.92
N GLY A 78 30.48 -11.80 -7.61
CA GLY A 78 31.24 -12.73 -8.45
C GLY A 78 32.77 -12.59 -8.38
N ALA A 79 33.32 -11.68 -7.58
CA ALA A 79 34.76 -11.63 -7.35
C ALA A 79 35.24 -12.87 -6.59
N GLU A 80 36.26 -13.56 -7.10
CA GLU A 80 36.83 -14.76 -6.47
C GLU A 80 37.91 -14.42 -5.41
N VAL A 81 38.59 -13.29 -5.59
CA VAL A 81 39.70 -12.85 -4.75
C VAL A 81 39.46 -11.44 -4.24
N CYS A 82 39.74 -11.21 -2.95
CA CYS A 82 39.61 -9.92 -2.32
C CYS A 82 40.62 -8.93 -2.91
N THR A 83 40.11 -7.85 -3.48
CA THR A 83 40.93 -6.78 -4.09
C THR A 83 41.84 -6.05 -3.09
N GLN A 84 41.60 -6.20 -1.78
CA GLN A 84 42.36 -5.50 -0.73
C GLN A 84 43.40 -6.38 -0.04
N CYS A 85 43.10 -7.65 0.24
CA CYS A 85 44.01 -8.54 0.99
C CYS A 85 44.41 -9.82 0.25
N GLY A 86 43.89 -10.07 -0.96
CA GLY A 86 44.18 -11.29 -1.72
C GLY A 86 43.54 -12.57 -1.19
N ALA A 87 42.75 -12.50 -0.12
CA ALA A 87 42.04 -13.66 0.41
C ALA A 87 40.97 -14.16 -0.58
N ASN A 88 40.71 -15.47 -0.56
CA ASN A 88 39.62 -16.09 -1.31
C ASN A 88 38.25 -15.58 -0.80
N LEU A 89 37.31 -15.31 -1.71
CA LEU A 89 35.97 -14.81 -1.42
C LEU A 89 34.87 -15.89 -1.49
N ALA A 90 35.22 -17.17 -1.61
CA ALA A 90 34.25 -18.27 -1.60
C ALA A 90 33.37 -18.28 -0.33
N GLU A 91 33.91 -17.82 0.80
CA GLU A 91 33.20 -17.70 2.09
C GLU A 91 32.72 -16.26 2.37
N ALA A 92 32.77 -15.36 1.38
CA ALA A 92 32.36 -13.98 1.56
C ALA A 92 30.83 -13.87 1.67
N ALA A 93 30.36 -13.08 2.64
CA ALA A 93 28.93 -12.85 2.82
C ALA A 93 28.43 -11.77 1.85
N ALA A 94 27.37 -12.09 1.10
CA ALA A 94 26.67 -11.11 0.27
C ALA A 94 25.94 -10.06 1.14
N ARG A 95 25.96 -8.81 0.68
CA ARG A 95 25.14 -7.75 1.28
C ARG A 95 23.65 -8.05 1.09
N ALA A 96 22.84 -7.58 2.04
CA ALA A 96 21.39 -7.57 1.90
C ALA A 96 20.99 -6.77 0.65
N ALA A 97 19.95 -7.24 -0.04
CA ALA A 97 19.41 -6.64 -1.25
C ALA A 97 17.90 -6.91 -1.34
N GLY A 98 17.25 -6.26 -2.30
CA GLY A 98 15.82 -6.39 -2.59
C GLY A 98 14.93 -5.45 -1.77
N LYS A 99 15.49 -4.65 -0.86
CA LYS A 99 14.74 -3.66 -0.09
C LYS A 99 14.19 -2.57 -1.01
N VAL A 100 12.89 -2.30 -0.91
CA VAL A 100 12.25 -1.18 -1.61
C VAL A 100 12.58 0.10 -0.85
N LEU A 101 13.26 1.04 -1.52
CA LEU A 101 13.70 2.29 -0.90
C LEU A 101 12.66 3.42 -1.04
N GLY A 102 11.83 3.37 -2.07
CA GLY A 102 10.78 4.36 -2.32
C GLY A 102 10.50 4.54 -3.81
N ALA A 103 9.57 5.45 -4.12
CA ALA A 103 9.28 5.86 -5.49
C ALA A 103 10.53 6.47 -6.16
N HIS A 104 10.67 6.25 -7.46
CA HIS A 104 11.76 6.80 -8.25
C HIS A 104 11.66 8.33 -8.34
N ARG A 105 12.77 9.03 -8.08
CA ARG A 105 12.82 10.50 -7.99
C ARG A 105 13.44 11.13 -9.23
N ALA A 106 12.76 11.01 -10.38
CA ALA A 106 13.27 11.54 -11.64
C ALA A 106 13.20 13.08 -11.75
N GLU A 107 12.28 13.71 -11.02
CA GLU A 107 12.00 15.13 -11.16
C GLU A 107 13.13 16.01 -10.59
N PRO A 108 13.45 17.15 -11.24
CA PRO A 108 14.41 18.11 -10.71
C PRO A 108 14.00 18.63 -9.34
N VAL A 109 14.92 18.59 -8.39
CA VAL A 109 14.72 19.12 -7.04
C VAL A 109 15.41 20.47 -6.93
N PRO A 110 14.79 21.50 -6.31
CA PRO A 110 15.42 22.80 -6.12
C PRO A 110 16.75 22.72 -5.38
N ASP A 111 17.65 23.65 -5.68
CA ASP A 111 18.91 23.80 -4.98
C ASP A 111 18.70 24.02 -3.48
N VAL A 112 19.65 23.52 -2.69
CA VAL A 112 19.67 23.62 -1.24
C VAL A 112 20.86 24.44 -0.76
N ALA A 113 20.65 25.25 0.27
CA ALA A 113 21.72 26.04 0.87
C ALA A 113 22.69 25.13 1.66
N CYS A 114 23.99 25.35 1.48
CA CYS A 114 25.03 24.66 2.24
C CYS A 114 24.90 25.00 3.73
N PRO A 115 24.82 24.00 4.63
CA PRO A 115 24.66 24.24 6.07
C PRO A 115 25.86 24.95 6.71
N SER A 116 27.03 24.93 6.07
CA SER A 116 28.26 25.54 6.60
C SER A 116 28.51 26.96 6.12
N CYS A 117 28.11 27.33 4.89
CA CYS A 117 28.43 28.65 4.32
C CYS A 117 27.26 29.35 3.62
N GLY A 118 26.08 28.72 3.52
CA GLY A 118 24.88 29.30 2.91
C GLY A 118 24.88 29.34 1.37
N ALA A 119 25.93 28.88 0.68
CA ALA A 119 25.93 28.83 -0.79
C ALA A 119 24.88 27.84 -1.32
N MET A 120 24.12 28.22 -2.35
CA MET A 120 23.18 27.33 -3.04
C MET A 120 23.95 26.27 -3.83
N ASN A 121 23.52 25.01 -3.72
CA ASN A 121 24.09 23.87 -4.43
C ASN A 121 22.96 22.93 -4.85
N PRO A 122 23.13 22.13 -5.92
CA PRO A 122 22.17 21.10 -6.28
C PRO A 122 21.83 20.20 -5.08
N ALA A 123 20.57 19.78 -4.95
CA ALA A 123 20.13 18.89 -3.87
C ALA A 123 20.87 17.54 -3.86
N THR A 124 21.44 17.15 -4.99
CA THR A 124 22.26 15.94 -5.18
C THR A 124 23.76 16.16 -4.90
N ALA A 125 24.19 17.39 -4.65
CA ALA A 125 25.59 17.68 -4.39
C ALA A 125 26.05 16.99 -3.09
N LEU A 126 27.18 16.31 -3.13
CA LEU A 126 27.79 15.66 -1.94
C LEU A 126 28.70 16.62 -1.17
N LYS A 127 29.30 17.59 -1.88
CA LYS A 127 30.17 18.63 -1.34
C LYS A 127 29.73 20.00 -1.86
N CYS A 128 29.90 21.02 -1.04
CA CYS A 128 29.63 22.39 -1.42
C CYS A 128 30.65 22.86 -2.46
N SER A 129 30.16 23.40 -3.58
CA SER A 129 30.99 23.99 -4.65
C SER A 129 31.84 25.18 -4.19
N ARG A 130 31.41 25.91 -3.16
CA ARG A 130 32.08 27.13 -2.68
C ARG A 130 33.10 26.88 -1.57
N CYS A 131 32.73 26.13 -0.54
CA CYS A 131 33.59 25.91 0.64
C CYS A 131 34.10 24.48 0.81
N GLY A 132 33.68 23.54 -0.05
CA GLY A 132 34.10 22.13 0.02
C GLY A 132 33.47 21.32 1.17
N ALA A 133 32.64 21.93 2.03
CA ALA A 133 31.98 21.24 3.13
C ALA A 133 31.00 20.16 2.67
N SER A 134 30.78 19.14 3.50
CA SER A 134 29.78 18.09 3.25
C SER A 134 28.37 18.68 3.18
N MET A 135 27.58 18.23 2.20
CA MET A 135 26.16 18.60 2.04
C MET A 135 25.21 17.65 2.80
N ALA A 136 25.76 16.76 3.63
CA ALA A 136 24.95 15.91 4.51
C ALA A 136 24.24 16.75 5.58
N GLN A 137 22.94 16.53 5.76
CA GLN A 137 22.20 17.13 6.86
C GLN A 137 22.41 16.29 8.13
N PRO A 138 22.63 16.92 9.30
CA PRO A 138 22.72 16.18 10.56
C PRO A 138 21.38 15.50 10.88
N SER A 139 21.40 14.18 11.06
CA SER A 139 20.23 13.41 11.48
C SER A 139 19.82 13.75 12.92
N PRO A 140 18.53 14.00 13.21
CA PRO A 140 18.06 14.15 14.58
C PRO A 140 18.11 12.82 15.33
N ILE A 141 18.70 12.82 16.52
CA ILE A 141 18.80 11.65 17.41
C ILE A 141 17.43 11.40 18.05
N MET A 142 16.84 10.22 17.83
CA MET A 142 15.55 9.84 18.39
C MET A 142 15.76 9.00 19.66
N LEU A 143 15.21 9.45 20.80
CA LEU A 143 15.27 8.75 22.09
C LEU A 143 14.21 7.64 22.18
N PRO A 144 14.47 6.51 22.87
CA PRO A 144 13.53 5.41 22.99
C PRO A 144 12.44 5.69 24.03
N ALA A 145 11.20 5.29 23.72
CA ALA A 145 10.05 5.37 24.63
C ALA A 145 9.95 4.11 25.51
N THR A 146 9.76 4.30 26.81
CA THR A 146 9.53 3.23 27.80
C THR A 146 8.04 2.87 27.88
N SER A 147 7.76 1.56 27.94
CA SER A 147 6.40 0.99 28.09
C SER A 147 6.01 0.82 29.56
N ALA A 148 4.74 1.09 29.88
CA ALA A 148 4.16 0.96 31.23
C ALA A 148 3.43 -0.38 31.42
N ALA A 149 3.59 -0.99 32.60
CA ALA A 149 3.02 -2.28 32.98
C ALA A 149 1.59 -2.16 33.58
N GLY A 150 0.72 -3.12 33.24
CA GLY A 150 -0.67 -3.22 33.71
C GLY A 150 -0.83 -3.86 35.10
N ARG A 151 -1.87 -3.43 35.83
CA ARG A 151 -2.23 -3.89 37.18
C ARG A 151 -3.36 -4.94 37.14
N GLY A 152 -3.22 -6.01 37.92
CA GLY A 152 -4.21 -7.08 38.11
C GLY A 152 -5.22 -6.80 39.23
N CYS A 153 -6.38 -7.45 39.16
CA CYS A 153 -7.54 -7.28 40.05
C CYS A 153 -7.63 -8.43 41.10
N SER A 154 -8.11 -8.12 42.30
CA SER A 154 -8.04 -8.92 43.55
C SER A 154 -9.41 -9.58 43.92
N PRO A 155 -9.45 -10.70 44.69
CA PRO A 155 -10.55 -11.66 44.68
C PRO A 155 -11.65 -11.38 45.74
N ILE A 156 -12.17 -10.15 45.78
CA ILE A 156 -13.29 -9.77 46.69
C ILE A 156 -14.66 -9.86 45.97
N ALA A 157 -14.67 -10.09 44.65
CA ALA A 157 -15.88 -10.05 43.83
C ALA A 157 -16.87 -11.23 44.01
N ILE A 158 -16.52 -12.28 44.75
CA ILE A 158 -17.31 -13.54 44.77
C ILE A 158 -18.42 -13.53 45.84
N ILE A 159 -18.23 -12.87 46.98
CA ILE A 159 -19.22 -12.89 48.09
C ILE A 159 -20.36 -11.90 47.85
N GLY A 160 -20.10 -10.76 47.20
CA GLY A 160 -21.13 -9.81 46.78
C GLY A 160 -22.09 -10.38 45.72
N GLY A 161 -21.62 -11.35 44.92
CA GLY A 161 -22.42 -11.98 43.87
C GLY A 161 -23.59 -12.82 44.41
N ILE A 162 -23.44 -13.53 45.52
CA ILE A 162 -24.48 -14.47 46.02
C ILE A 162 -25.66 -13.72 46.64
N VAL A 163 -25.40 -12.63 47.38
CA VAL A 163 -26.46 -11.76 47.93
C VAL A 163 -27.17 -11.00 46.81
N ALA A 164 -26.42 -10.52 45.81
CA ALA A 164 -27.00 -9.91 44.62
C ALA A 164 -27.90 -10.91 43.87
N ILE A 165 -27.49 -12.17 43.70
CA ILE A 165 -28.29 -13.20 43.02
C ILE A 165 -29.59 -13.50 43.80
N GLY A 166 -29.55 -13.58 45.14
CA GLY A 166 -30.76 -13.80 45.95
C GLY A 166 -31.76 -12.64 45.85
N VAL A 167 -31.27 -11.41 45.91
CA VAL A 167 -32.09 -10.20 45.73
C VAL A 167 -32.64 -10.11 44.29
N ILE A 168 -31.81 -10.43 43.30
CA ILE A 168 -32.19 -10.48 41.89
C ILE A 168 -33.24 -11.57 41.66
N ALA A 169 -33.11 -12.76 42.25
CA ALA A 169 -34.09 -13.84 42.11
C ALA A 169 -35.44 -13.48 42.74
N ALA A 170 -35.46 -12.81 43.90
CA ALA A 170 -36.68 -12.32 44.52
C ALA A 170 -37.32 -11.17 43.71
N LEU A 171 -36.51 -10.27 43.16
CA LEU A 171 -36.95 -9.22 42.23
C LEU A 171 -37.52 -9.82 40.94
N ILE A 172 -36.86 -10.81 40.36
CA ILE A 172 -37.35 -11.55 39.18
C ILE A 172 -38.68 -12.20 39.54
N PHE A 173 -38.80 -12.91 40.67
CA PHE A 173 -40.06 -13.55 41.07
C PHE A 173 -41.21 -12.55 41.26
N MET A 174 -40.96 -11.38 41.83
CA MET A 174 -41.96 -10.29 41.90
C MET A 174 -42.28 -9.69 40.52
N LEU A 175 -41.28 -9.49 39.65
CA LEU A 175 -41.46 -8.96 38.30
C LEU A 175 -42.10 -9.98 37.34
N THR A 176 -42.01 -11.27 37.63
CA THR A 176 -42.63 -12.35 36.83
C THR A 176 -44.04 -12.73 37.30
N ARG A 177 -44.58 -12.08 38.35
CA ARG A 177 -45.98 -12.25 38.74
C ARG A 177 -46.87 -11.59 37.69
N THR A 178 -47.36 -12.38 36.76
CA THR A 178 -48.37 -11.94 35.79
C THR A 178 -49.75 -12.01 36.43
N SER A 179 -50.41 -10.87 36.56
CA SER A 179 -51.85 -10.82 36.82
C SER A 179 -52.59 -10.86 35.48
N ASP A 180 -53.69 -11.61 35.40
CA ASP A 180 -54.53 -11.64 34.21
C ASP A 180 -55.13 -10.24 33.98
N VAL A 181 -54.62 -9.54 32.98
CA VAL A 181 -55.15 -8.26 32.53
C VAL A 181 -56.16 -8.54 31.43
N VAL A 182 -57.45 -8.28 31.72
CA VAL A 182 -58.50 -8.34 30.70
C VAL A 182 -58.39 -7.08 29.83
N GLY A 183 -57.68 -7.19 28.71
CA GLY A 183 -57.57 -6.13 27.72
C GLY A 183 -58.89 -5.96 26.96
N LYS A 184 -59.50 -4.77 27.02
CA LYS A 184 -60.65 -4.41 26.19
C LYS A 184 -60.12 -3.72 24.92
N VAL A 185 -60.42 -4.27 23.74
CA VAL A 185 -60.05 -3.66 22.46
C VAL A 185 -60.69 -2.27 22.37
N GLN A 186 -59.87 -1.22 22.40
CA GLN A 186 -60.34 0.17 22.33
C GLN A 186 -60.66 0.62 20.91
N GLY A 187 -60.02 0.00 19.92
CA GLY A 187 -60.24 0.24 18.50
C GLY A 187 -59.51 -0.80 17.67
N VAL A 188 -59.98 -0.99 16.44
CA VAL A 188 -59.33 -1.83 15.44
C VAL A 188 -59.04 -0.92 14.25
N ALA A 189 -57.91 -1.12 13.59
CA ALA A 189 -57.62 -0.48 12.33
C ALA A 189 -56.90 -1.47 11.41
N TRP A 190 -57.24 -1.44 10.13
CA TRP A 190 -56.56 -2.23 9.11
C TRP A 190 -56.26 -1.37 7.89
N MET A 191 -55.21 -1.75 7.17
CA MET A 191 -54.83 -1.18 5.89
C MET A 191 -54.49 -2.33 4.95
N ARG A 192 -55.08 -2.33 3.75
CA ARG A 192 -54.72 -3.23 2.65
C ARG A 192 -54.27 -2.41 1.46
N SER A 193 -53.21 -2.88 0.79
CA SER A 193 -52.69 -2.28 -0.43
C SER A 193 -52.56 -3.34 -1.52
N VAL A 194 -53.00 -3.02 -2.73
CA VAL A 194 -52.77 -3.83 -3.94
C VAL A 194 -51.94 -3.00 -4.91
N ALA A 195 -50.79 -3.54 -5.31
CA ALA A 195 -49.96 -2.94 -6.33
C ALA A 195 -50.64 -3.10 -7.71
N ILE A 196 -50.80 -2.00 -8.44
CA ILE A 196 -51.14 -2.03 -9.85
C ILE A 196 -49.82 -2.04 -10.61
N GLU A 197 -49.60 -3.10 -11.38
CA GLU A 197 -48.43 -3.24 -12.24
C GLU A 197 -48.81 -3.01 -13.71
N ALA A 198 -47.94 -2.32 -14.44
CA ALA A 198 -48.05 -2.16 -15.88
C ALA A 198 -46.74 -2.58 -16.55
N LEU A 199 -46.85 -3.15 -17.75
CA LEU A 199 -45.69 -3.50 -18.55
C LEU A 199 -45.10 -2.21 -19.14
N GLY A 200 -43.86 -1.88 -18.78
CA GLY A 200 -43.19 -0.66 -19.21
C GLY A 200 -41.73 -0.90 -19.59
N PRO A 201 -41.11 0.04 -20.35
CA PRO A 201 -39.70 -0.04 -20.67
C PRO A 201 -38.84 0.29 -19.45
N ALA A 202 -37.95 -0.62 -19.10
CA ALA A 202 -36.96 -0.47 -18.04
C ALA A 202 -35.56 -0.42 -18.65
N ASN A 203 -34.76 0.57 -18.24
CA ASN A 203 -33.39 0.75 -18.73
C ASN A 203 -32.38 0.22 -17.72
N TYR A 204 -31.45 -0.58 -18.21
CA TYR A 204 -30.40 -1.20 -17.42
C TYR A 204 -29.06 -1.08 -18.13
N GLN A 205 -27.98 -1.46 -17.44
CA GLN A 205 -26.64 -1.52 -18.03
C GLN A 205 -25.94 -2.80 -17.59
N THR A 206 -25.25 -3.44 -18.51
CA THR A 206 -24.42 -4.62 -18.22
C THR A 206 -23.36 -4.84 -19.31
N TRP A 207 -22.50 -5.83 -19.14
CA TRP A 207 -21.59 -6.28 -20.19
C TRP A 207 -22.38 -6.86 -21.36
N ARG A 208 -21.93 -6.62 -22.60
CA ARG A 208 -22.65 -7.01 -23.81
C ARG A 208 -22.99 -8.50 -23.87
N ASP A 209 -22.11 -9.36 -23.37
CA ASP A 209 -22.31 -10.81 -23.30
C ASP A 209 -23.34 -11.25 -22.24
N GLN A 210 -23.76 -10.35 -21.36
CA GLN A 210 -24.73 -10.57 -20.29
C GLN A 210 -26.07 -9.86 -20.53
N VAL A 211 -26.22 -9.16 -21.64
CA VAL A 211 -27.50 -8.53 -22.01
C VAL A 211 -28.54 -9.63 -22.32
N PRO A 212 -29.75 -9.57 -21.74
CA PRO A 212 -30.83 -10.50 -22.07
C PRO A 212 -31.13 -10.53 -23.57
N ARG A 213 -31.46 -11.71 -24.12
CA ARG A 213 -31.65 -11.88 -25.58
C ARG A 213 -32.83 -11.09 -26.15
N ASP A 214 -33.82 -10.80 -25.32
CA ASP A 214 -35.04 -10.04 -25.64
C ASP A 214 -34.92 -8.55 -25.34
N ALA A 215 -33.77 -8.10 -24.84
CA ALA A 215 -33.50 -6.69 -24.61
C ALA A 215 -33.15 -5.93 -25.89
N GLN A 216 -33.59 -4.67 -25.97
CA GLN A 216 -33.11 -3.74 -26.97
C GLN A 216 -31.80 -3.10 -26.50
N ILE A 217 -30.69 -3.44 -27.16
CA ILE A 217 -29.38 -2.83 -26.88
C ILE A 217 -29.37 -1.37 -27.36
N GLY A 218 -28.94 -0.46 -26.49
CA GLY A 218 -28.71 0.93 -26.81
C GLY A 218 -27.22 1.22 -27.03
N ARG A 219 -26.64 2.18 -26.28
CA ARG A 219 -25.25 2.59 -26.48
C ARG A 219 -24.28 1.66 -25.73
N CYS A 220 -23.24 1.22 -26.42
CA CYS A 220 -22.12 0.49 -25.83
C CYS A 220 -20.87 1.37 -25.76
N VAL A 221 -20.12 1.24 -24.67
CA VAL A 221 -18.82 1.88 -24.48
C VAL A 221 -17.82 0.88 -23.92
N ASP A 222 -16.57 0.95 -24.37
CA ASP A 222 -15.50 0.11 -23.83
C ASP A 222 -15.22 0.50 -22.37
N ARG A 223 -15.23 -0.49 -21.47
CA ARG A 223 -14.86 -0.34 -20.06
C ARG A 223 -13.93 -1.45 -19.62
N VAL A 224 -13.11 -1.17 -18.61
CA VAL A 224 -12.24 -2.18 -18.00
C VAL A 224 -13.11 -3.24 -17.31
N ARG A 225 -13.08 -4.46 -17.82
CA ARG A 225 -13.81 -5.62 -17.27
C ARG A 225 -12.96 -6.38 -16.27
N SER A 226 -11.67 -6.52 -16.56
CA SER A 226 -10.74 -7.27 -15.74
C SER A 226 -9.29 -6.84 -16.00
N THR A 227 -8.37 -7.41 -15.23
CA THR A 227 -6.93 -7.19 -15.39
C THR A 227 -6.22 -8.51 -15.66
N SER A 228 -5.19 -8.49 -16.51
CA SER A 228 -4.38 -9.64 -16.86
C SER A 228 -2.88 -9.37 -16.68
N GLN A 229 -2.09 -10.40 -16.40
CA GLN A 229 -0.62 -10.33 -16.40
C GLN A 229 -0.02 -10.49 -17.80
N GLN A 230 -0.82 -11.00 -18.75
CA GLN A 230 -0.44 -11.24 -20.14
C GLN A 230 -1.27 -10.35 -21.07
N ARG A 231 -0.66 -9.94 -22.19
CA ARG A 231 -1.34 -9.15 -23.20
C ARG A 231 -2.43 -9.96 -23.90
N THR A 232 -3.60 -9.36 -24.09
CA THR A 232 -4.71 -9.90 -24.89
C THR A 232 -5.03 -8.93 -26.03
N ALA A 233 -5.89 -9.34 -26.96
CA ALA A 233 -6.23 -8.52 -28.14
C ALA A 233 -6.90 -7.18 -27.76
N ASN A 234 -7.75 -7.21 -26.73
CA ASN A 234 -8.54 -6.11 -26.21
C ASN A 234 -7.96 -5.54 -24.90
N SER A 235 -6.64 -5.50 -24.75
CA SER A 235 -6.03 -4.95 -23.54
C SER A 235 -5.05 -3.82 -23.77
N ARG A 236 -4.99 -2.92 -22.78
CA ARG A 236 -4.05 -1.81 -22.70
C ARG A 236 -3.11 -2.03 -21.53
N GLU A 237 -1.81 -1.92 -21.76
CA GLU A 237 -0.83 -1.94 -20.67
C GLU A 237 -0.90 -0.63 -19.88
N VAL A 238 -1.00 -0.76 -18.56
CA VAL A 238 -0.95 0.35 -17.61
C VAL A 238 0.08 -0.02 -16.54
N CYS A 239 1.03 0.88 -16.31
CA CYS A 239 2.10 0.71 -15.32
C CYS A 239 1.89 1.67 -14.15
N GLY A 240 2.20 1.19 -12.94
CA GLY A 240 2.22 2.03 -11.75
C GLY A 240 3.46 2.93 -11.68
N THR A 241 3.56 3.69 -10.58
CA THR A 241 4.72 4.55 -10.31
C THR A 241 6.00 3.71 -10.17
N PRO A 242 7.07 4.03 -10.92
CA PRO A 242 8.36 3.36 -10.76
C PRO A 242 8.92 3.53 -9.34
N TYR A 243 9.63 2.52 -8.85
CA TYR A 243 10.25 2.54 -7.53
C TYR A 243 11.62 1.87 -7.56
N THR A 244 12.48 2.27 -6.62
CA THR A 244 13.87 1.84 -6.56
C THR A 244 14.02 0.71 -5.55
N LYS A 245 14.58 -0.42 -5.99
CA LYS A 245 15.00 -1.56 -5.16
C LYS A 245 16.51 -1.58 -5.01
N ASP A 246 17.00 -1.74 -3.78
CA ASP A 246 18.44 -1.89 -3.53
C ASP A 246 18.96 -3.21 -4.12
N THR A 247 20.00 -3.16 -4.96
CA THR A 247 20.65 -4.36 -5.51
C THR A 247 21.73 -4.92 -4.59
N GLY A 248 22.07 -4.23 -3.50
CA GLY A 248 23.19 -4.57 -2.62
C GLY A 248 24.57 -4.19 -3.19
N SER A 249 24.66 -3.72 -4.42
CA SER A 249 25.91 -3.25 -5.07
C SER A 249 26.08 -1.73 -5.05
N GLY A 250 25.25 -1.02 -4.28
CA GLY A 250 25.24 0.44 -4.23
C GLY A 250 24.56 1.10 -5.44
N TYR A 251 23.93 0.28 -6.27
CA TYR A 251 23.00 0.69 -7.29
C TYR A 251 21.59 0.32 -6.86
N GLY A 252 20.61 1.03 -7.40
CA GLY A 252 19.20 0.70 -7.26
C GLY A 252 18.66 0.24 -8.60
N GLU A 253 17.91 -0.84 -8.63
CA GLU A 253 17.11 -1.22 -9.78
C GLU A 253 15.79 -0.44 -9.73
N VAL A 254 15.56 0.41 -10.73
CA VAL A 254 14.29 1.09 -10.90
C VAL A 254 13.36 0.15 -11.63
N VAL A 255 12.32 -0.31 -10.94
CA VAL A 255 11.31 -1.21 -11.47
C VAL A 255 9.94 -0.54 -11.45
N GLN A 256 9.05 -0.99 -12.32
CA GLN A 256 7.65 -0.62 -12.31
C GLN A 256 6.80 -1.86 -12.48
N ASP A 257 5.65 -1.90 -11.80
CA ASP A 257 4.71 -3.00 -11.89
C ASP A 257 3.62 -2.65 -12.89
N CYS A 258 3.50 -3.48 -13.94
CA CYS A 258 2.55 -3.27 -15.02
C CYS A 258 1.45 -4.34 -15.01
N VAL A 259 0.27 -3.94 -15.48
CA VAL A 259 -0.88 -4.82 -15.68
C VAL A 259 -1.56 -4.48 -17.00
N TYR A 260 -2.18 -5.47 -17.63
CA TYR A 260 -3.00 -5.26 -18.81
C TYR A 260 -4.47 -5.11 -18.38
N GLU A 261 -5.03 -3.92 -18.55
CA GLU A 261 -6.47 -3.70 -18.41
C GLU A 261 -7.18 -4.28 -19.63
N VAL A 262 -8.07 -5.25 -19.42
CA VAL A 262 -8.85 -5.92 -20.47
C VAL A 262 -10.18 -5.19 -20.60
N TYR A 263 -10.44 -4.67 -21.79
CA TYR A 263 -11.62 -3.88 -22.12
C TYR A 263 -12.71 -4.76 -22.71
N ASP A 264 -13.95 -4.49 -22.35
CA ASP A 264 -15.12 -5.13 -22.94
C ASP A 264 -16.26 -4.12 -23.10
N GLU A 265 -17.25 -4.46 -23.90
CA GLU A 265 -18.37 -3.59 -24.23
C GLU A 265 -19.36 -3.54 -23.05
N TRP A 266 -19.50 -2.37 -22.43
CA TRP A 266 -20.54 -2.08 -21.44
C TRP A 266 -21.68 -1.34 -22.11
N CYS A 267 -22.85 -1.98 -22.16
CA CYS A 267 -24.00 -1.51 -22.93
C CYS A 267 -25.15 -1.10 -22.01
N ASP A 268 -25.83 0.01 -22.34
CA ASP A 268 -27.21 0.21 -21.91
C ASP A 268 -28.17 -0.64 -22.74
N TYR A 269 -29.25 -1.07 -22.12
CA TYR A 269 -30.30 -1.85 -22.76
C TYR A 269 -31.66 -1.58 -22.13
N THR A 270 -32.71 -1.78 -22.93
CA THR A 270 -34.11 -1.64 -22.50
C THR A 270 -34.82 -2.98 -22.57
N VAL A 271 -35.52 -3.37 -21.51
CA VAL A 271 -36.41 -4.55 -21.47
C VAL A 271 -37.82 -4.14 -21.08
N MET A 272 -38.81 -4.90 -21.53
CA MET A 272 -40.19 -4.75 -21.06
C MET A 272 -40.38 -5.60 -19.81
N GLU A 273 -40.71 -4.98 -18.70
CA GLU A 273 -40.97 -5.68 -17.44
C GLU A 273 -42.16 -5.08 -16.70
N TRP A 274 -42.75 -5.88 -15.81
CA TRP A 274 -43.84 -5.43 -14.95
C TRP A 274 -43.31 -4.50 -13.88
N GLN A 275 -43.79 -3.27 -13.88
CA GLN A 275 -43.42 -2.26 -12.90
C GLN A 275 -44.65 -1.79 -12.16
N ARG A 276 -44.52 -1.60 -10.85
CA ARG A 276 -45.58 -0.99 -10.05
C ARG A 276 -45.74 0.47 -10.46
N VAL A 277 -46.87 0.79 -11.07
CA VAL A 277 -47.20 2.16 -11.51
C VAL A 277 -48.13 2.87 -10.54
N ASP A 278 -48.90 2.10 -9.76
CA ASP A 278 -49.83 2.64 -8.78
C ASP A 278 -50.08 1.64 -7.63
N ALA A 279 -50.78 2.08 -6.59
CA ALA A 279 -51.24 1.22 -5.52
C ALA A 279 -52.62 1.66 -5.03
N LEU A 280 -53.59 0.74 -5.07
CA LEU A 280 -54.88 0.95 -4.43
C LEU A 280 -54.72 0.65 -2.94
N VAL A 281 -55.01 1.64 -2.11
CA VAL A 281 -54.94 1.52 -0.64
C VAL A 281 -56.32 1.73 -0.06
N LEU A 282 -56.75 0.79 0.77
CA LEU A 282 -57.99 0.89 1.53
C LEU A 282 -57.70 0.71 3.02
N GLN A 283 -58.30 1.58 3.82
CA GLN A 283 -58.17 1.58 5.28
C GLN A 283 -59.56 1.48 5.92
N GLY A 284 -59.63 0.84 7.08
CA GLY A 284 -60.88 0.69 7.83
C GLY A 284 -60.63 0.50 9.32
N VAL A 285 -61.66 0.73 10.13
CA VAL A 285 -61.62 0.60 11.59
C VAL A 285 -62.56 -0.49 12.13
N ASP A 286 -63.03 -1.34 11.22
CA ASP A 286 -63.87 -2.49 11.51
C ASP A 286 -63.05 -3.79 11.57
N LEU A 287 -63.70 -4.91 11.86
CA LEU A 287 -63.09 -6.25 11.86
C LEU A 287 -63.27 -6.97 10.51
N SER A 288 -63.54 -6.24 9.42
CA SER A 288 -63.92 -6.79 8.12
C SER A 288 -63.04 -6.25 6.99
N PRO A 289 -61.76 -6.65 6.92
CA PRO A 289 -60.87 -6.24 5.85
C PRO A 289 -61.39 -6.68 4.48
N ARG A 290 -61.43 -5.74 3.54
CA ARG A 290 -61.93 -5.93 2.16
C ARG A 290 -60.88 -5.50 1.13
N TRP A 291 -61.04 -5.96 -0.11
CA TRP A 291 -60.15 -5.58 -1.20
C TRP A 291 -60.35 -4.10 -1.59
N PRO A 292 -59.26 -3.33 -1.79
CA PRO A 292 -59.30 -1.96 -2.31
C PRO A 292 -59.97 -1.85 -3.68
#